data_AF-A0AAN5D9T2-F1
#
_entry.id   AF-A0AAN5D9T2-F1
#
_cell.length_a   1.000
_cell.length_b   1.000
_cell.length_c   1.000
_cell.angle_alpha   90.00
_cell.angle_beta   90.00
_cell.angle_gamma   90.00
#
_symmetry.space_group_name_H-M   'P 1'
#
loop_
_entity.id
_entity.type
_entity.pdbx_description
1 polymer ?
#
loop_
_entity_poly.entity_id
_entity_poly.type
_entity_poly.pdbx_seq_one_letter_code
_entity_poly.pdbx_strand_id
1 'polypeptide(L)'
;LVITFISIGISSSTEIRKFIPRSNAHVTNQVNYLENQMPCLDDILSFSANGEQPVVAVIDKPIDVSEIEFPSVGVLYLLGDVEIGGLAGTEWQCEKRQNASYAYFDEYVSDFDVYDPTTWMQQKAFVSPPYELHMNRVPGAHNAVETIEKGIVHFKIFEEFSVKEWKDYTRDMTTDDFVERLRTLEGQLTLQLGAKLTKEIDVDGIALMRPIGEPIRVGEFKGSWKEEVYGTRNPNMDNKTLSIICSRVHCDAENERVPPRCIETFTPRGHCCPVCGALYEVQTYVKTINDLELVFGRFKEEFLRKNKRHLNDLFHDSLDRIDDTEYELRYQIVFIVKDTTNVVDEDLLFATANLFVDVMDEYIHPTEGFQLVLFKNSARDHSYEPLSIVLGCISGFFLVIIAIFGMSVEARNYARVVYRRGRLAFEELRKKESPAEVEMVEQLVPRGEDERERILQAASSECESDLGNPISFANKVSASQSE
;
A
#
# COMPACT_ATOMS: atom_id res chain seq x y z
N LEU A 1 28.55 -35.78 12.13
CA LEU A 1 28.40 -34.33 11.93
C LEU A 1 28.04 -34.13 10.46
N VAL A 2 26.75 -33.97 10.16
CA VAL A 2 26.29 -33.66 8.80
C VAL A 2 26.14 -32.15 8.75
N ILE A 3 27.08 -31.49 8.08
CA ILE A 3 27.01 -30.05 7.83
C ILE A 3 26.08 -29.88 6.64
N THR A 4 24.81 -29.56 6.93
CA THR A 4 23.86 -29.13 5.91
C THR A 4 24.25 -27.71 5.51
N PHE A 5 24.96 -27.57 4.39
CA PHE A 5 25.07 -26.28 3.70
C PHE A 5 23.67 -25.93 3.19
N ILE A 6 22.97 -25.06 3.92
CA ILE A 6 21.86 -24.32 3.36
C ILE A 6 22.51 -23.30 2.43
N SER A 7 22.58 -23.62 1.13
CA SER A 7 22.77 -22.59 0.10
C SER A 7 21.56 -21.67 0.18
N ILE A 8 21.69 -20.59 0.94
CA ILE A 8 20.83 -19.43 0.80
C ILE A 8 21.11 -18.94 -0.62
N GLY A 9 20.13 -19.09 -1.51
CA GLY A 9 20.14 -18.43 -2.80
C GLY A 9 20.11 -16.94 -2.53
N ILE A 10 21.29 -16.33 -2.39
CA ILE A 10 21.48 -14.91 -2.57
C ILE A 10 21.15 -14.70 -4.05
N SER A 11 19.91 -14.34 -4.34
CA SER A 11 19.50 -13.87 -5.66
C SER A 11 20.35 -12.65 -5.93
N SER A 12 21.47 -12.81 -6.64
CA SER A 12 22.29 -11.68 -7.05
C SER A 12 21.40 -10.70 -7.79
N SER A 13 21.40 -9.44 -7.36
CA SER A 13 20.65 -8.33 -7.93
C SER A 13 21.05 -7.97 -9.37
N THR A 14 21.78 -8.85 -10.06
CA THR A 14 22.26 -8.70 -11.43
C THR A 14 21.26 -9.16 -12.49
N GLU A 15 20.19 -9.87 -12.11
CA GLU A 15 19.18 -10.28 -13.08
C GLU A 15 18.24 -9.10 -13.39
N ILE A 16 18.33 -8.61 -14.62
CA ILE A 16 17.54 -7.50 -15.15
C ILE A 16 16.06 -7.75 -14.87
N ARG A 17 15.38 -6.77 -14.23
CA ARG A 17 13.93 -6.85 -14.02
C ARG A 17 13.23 -6.80 -15.37
N LYS A 18 12.36 -7.78 -15.61
CA LYS A 18 11.59 -7.91 -16.85
C LYS A 18 10.14 -7.51 -16.63
N PHE A 19 9.65 -6.64 -17.48
CA PHE A 19 8.29 -6.12 -17.47
C PHE A 19 7.55 -6.56 -18.73
N ILE A 20 6.30 -6.94 -18.54
CA ILE A 20 5.39 -7.45 -19.57
C ILE A 20 4.13 -6.61 -19.52
N PRO A 21 3.61 -6.11 -20.65
CA PRO A 21 2.31 -5.46 -20.68
C PRO A 21 1.19 -6.39 -20.17
N ARG A 22 0.29 -5.89 -19.32
CA ARG A 22 -0.89 -6.64 -18.83
C ARG A 22 -2.02 -6.72 -19.84
N SER A 23 -2.13 -5.74 -20.72
CA SER A 23 -3.13 -5.72 -21.78
C SER A 23 -2.55 -6.14 -23.12
N ASN A 24 -3.42 -6.69 -23.96
CA ASN A 24 -3.17 -6.99 -25.36
C ASN A 24 -4.41 -6.56 -26.15
N ALA A 25 -4.27 -6.38 -27.46
CA ALA A 25 -5.38 -6.00 -28.33
C ALA A 25 -6.15 -7.21 -28.91
N HIS A 26 -6.16 -8.35 -28.22
CA HIS A 26 -6.79 -9.57 -28.74
C HIS A 26 -8.32 -9.49 -28.66
N VAL A 27 -8.99 -9.92 -29.72
CA VAL A 27 -10.45 -10.03 -29.81
C VAL A 27 -10.99 -11.13 -28.90
N THR A 28 -10.17 -12.12 -28.54
CA THR A 28 -10.56 -13.14 -27.55
C THR A 28 -10.55 -12.65 -26.10
N ASN A 29 -9.96 -11.49 -25.83
CA ASN A 29 -9.83 -10.98 -24.47
C ASN A 29 -11.09 -10.20 -24.07
N GLN A 30 -11.84 -10.74 -23.11
CA GLN A 30 -13.12 -10.18 -22.67
C GLN A 30 -12.99 -8.73 -22.17
N VAL A 31 -11.85 -8.35 -21.59
CA VAL A 31 -11.67 -6.99 -21.09
C VAL A 31 -11.69 -5.95 -22.22
N ASN A 32 -11.37 -6.33 -23.46
CA ASN A 32 -11.36 -5.43 -24.62
C ASN A 32 -12.75 -5.13 -25.18
N TYR A 33 -13.81 -5.37 -24.42
CA TYR A 33 -15.18 -5.10 -24.83
C TYR A 33 -15.88 -4.18 -23.84
N LEU A 34 -16.76 -3.34 -24.38
CA LEU A 34 -17.54 -2.41 -23.57
C LEU A 34 -18.35 -3.21 -22.54
N GLU A 35 -18.24 -2.81 -21.26
CA GLU A 35 -18.85 -3.53 -20.13
C GLU A 35 -18.46 -5.02 -20.02
N ASN A 36 -17.32 -5.42 -20.58
CA ASN A 36 -16.86 -6.81 -20.68
C ASN A 36 -17.83 -7.72 -21.47
N GLN A 37 -18.61 -7.15 -22.40
CA GLN A 37 -19.57 -7.90 -23.21
C GLN A 37 -18.94 -8.42 -24.50
N MET A 38 -18.32 -9.59 -24.42
CA MET A 38 -17.76 -10.28 -25.59
C MET A 38 -18.84 -10.73 -26.59
N PRO A 39 -18.50 -10.92 -27.89
CA PRO A 39 -19.44 -11.39 -28.90
C PRO A 39 -19.87 -12.83 -28.63
N CYS A 40 -21.16 -13.10 -28.73
CA CYS A 40 -21.67 -14.46 -28.87
C CYS A 40 -21.68 -14.88 -30.34
N LEU A 41 -21.94 -16.16 -30.59
CA LEU A 41 -22.17 -16.66 -31.94
C LEU A 41 -23.30 -15.87 -32.62
N ASP A 42 -23.07 -15.48 -33.88
CA ASP A 42 -24.02 -14.73 -34.74
C ASP A 42 -24.30 -13.28 -34.28
N ASP A 43 -23.56 -12.74 -33.30
CA ASP A 43 -23.63 -11.32 -32.92
C ASP A 43 -22.98 -10.42 -33.98
N ILE A 44 -23.12 -9.10 -33.79
CA ILE A 44 -22.47 -8.06 -34.61
C ILE A 44 -21.24 -7.56 -33.84
N LEU A 45 -20.05 -7.70 -34.43
CA LEU A 45 -18.82 -7.18 -33.84
C LEU A 45 -18.55 -5.78 -34.39
N SER A 46 -18.52 -4.77 -33.51
CA SER A 46 -18.24 -3.39 -33.90
C SER A 46 -16.94 -2.88 -33.30
N PHE A 47 -16.04 -2.43 -34.16
CA PHE A 47 -14.82 -1.71 -33.80
C PHE A 47 -15.01 -0.18 -33.87
N SER A 48 -16.26 0.28 -34.03
CA SER A 48 -16.59 1.70 -34.26
C SER A 48 -17.36 2.32 -33.11
N ALA A 49 -17.21 1.80 -31.89
CA ALA A 49 -18.01 2.20 -30.72
C ALA A 49 -18.09 3.73 -30.54
N ASN A 50 -17.00 4.47 -30.83
CA ASN A 50 -16.94 5.93 -30.69
C ASN A 50 -16.55 6.69 -31.99
N GLY A 51 -16.53 6.03 -33.15
CA GLY A 51 -16.47 6.62 -34.49
C GLY A 51 -15.22 7.43 -34.92
N GLU A 52 -14.41 7.93 -33.99
CA GLU A 52 -13.34 8.90 -34.27
C GLU A 52 -11.93 8.47 -33.86
N GLN A 53 -11.75 7.42 -33.06
CA GLN A 53 -10.43 6.99 -32.61
C GLN A 53 -9.86 5.84 -33.44
N PRO A 54 -8.52 5.80 -33.62
CA PRO A 54 -7.87 4.69 -34.29
C PRO A 54 -7.99 3.40 -33.46
N VAL A 55 -8.41 2.30 -34.11
CA VAL A 55 -8.48 0.99 -33.45
C VAL A 55 -7.39 0.06 -33.96
N VAL A 56 -6.70 -0.59 -33.03
CA VAL A 56 -5.82 -1.71 -33.34
C VAL A 56 -6.33 -2.95 -32.62
N ALA A 57 -6.60 -4.01 -33.36
CA ALA A 57 -7.05 -5.27 -32.77
C ALA A 57 -6.45 -6.48 -33.48
N VAL A 58 -6.39 -7.59 -32.75
CA VAL A 58 -5.84 -8.86 -33.20
C VAL A 58 -6.94 -9.91 -33.11
N ILE A 59 -7.37 -10.43 -34.26
CA ILE A 59 -8.20 -11.63 -34.33
C ILE A 59 -7.25 -12.81 -34.29
N ASP A 60 -7.16 -13.44 -33.13
CA ASP A 60 -6.20 -14.51 -32.81
C ASP A 60 -6.82 -15.91 -32.83
N LYS A 61 -8.16 -15.99 -32.89
CA LYS A 61 -8.92 -17.23 -33.03
C LYS A 61 -10.05 -17.05 -34.04
N PRO A 62 -10.57 -18.15 -34.62
CA PRO A 62 -11.79 -18.10 -35.40
C PRO A 62 -12.94 -17.44 -34.65
N ILE A 63 -13.79 -16.74 -35.40
CA ILE A 63 -14.92 -15.97 -34.88
C ILE A 63 -16.13 -16.16 -35.78
N ASP A 64 -17.28 -16.46 -35.18
CA ASP A 64 -18.57 -16.57 -35.86
C ASP A 64 -19.48 -15.39 -35.47
N VAL A 65 -19.61 -14.45 -36.38
CA VAL A 65 -20.40 -13.20 -36.23
C VAL A 65 -21.20 -12.99 -37.51
N SER A 66 -22.40 -12.43 -37.38
CA SER A 66 -23.26 -12.12 -38.52
C SER A 66 -22.74 -10.93 -39.33
N GLU A 67 -22.08 -9.98 -38.66
CA GLU A 67 -21.56 -8.76 -39.25
C GLU A 67 -20.33 -8.25 -38.47
N ILE A 68 -19.40 -7.63 -39.20
CA ILE A 68 -18.26 -6.90 -38.64
C ILE A 68 -18.31 -5.46 -39.13
N GLU A 69 -18.42 -4.51 -38.21
CA GLU A 69 -18.29 -3.09 -38.48
C GLU A 69 -16.83 -2.67 -38.25
N PHE A 70 -16.10 -2.43 -39.34
CA PHE A 70 -14.71 -1.99 -39.32
C PHE A 70 -14.57 -0.56 -38.78
N PRO A 71 -13.43 -0.23 -38.15
CA PRO A 71 -13.15 1.14 -37.72
C PRO A 71 -12.91 2.05 -38.94
N SER A 72 -13.22 3.33 -38.81
CA SER A 72 -12.92 4.35 -39.84
C SER A 72 -11.42 4.54 -40.04
N VAL A 73 -10.65 4.38 -38.97
CA VAL A 73 -9.18 4.40 -38.94
C VAL A 73 -8.72 3.26 -38.04
N GLY A 74 -7.85 2.36 -38.52
CA GLY A 74 -7.37 1.26 -37.69
C GLY A 74 -6.65 0.15 -38.45
N VAL A 75 -6.16 -0.84 -37.70
CA VAL A 75 -5.57 -2.07 -38.25
C VAL A 75 -6.14 -3.28 -37.51
N LEU A 76 -6.63 -4.24 -38.27
CA LEU A 76 -7.02 -5.55 -37.77
C LEU A 76 -6.01 -6.60 -38.24
N TYR A 77 -5.37 -7.25 -37.29
CA TYR A 77 -4.40 -8.31 -37.55
C TYR A 77 -5.08 -9.66 -37.46
N LEU A 78 -4.89 -10.49 -38.49
CA LEU A 78 -5.39 -11.86 -38.50
C LEU A 78 -4.19 -12.78 -38.23
N LEU A 79 -4.17 -13.48 -37.10
CA LEU A 79 -3.06 -14.36 -36.75
C LEU A 79 -3.33 -15.81 -37.17
N GLY A 80 -2.43 -16.38 -37.97
CA GLY A 80 -2.47 -17.82 -38.31
C GLY A 80 -3.67 -18.19 -39.18
N ASP A 81 -4.37 -19.26 -38.80
CA ASP A 81 -5.48 -19.86 -39.57
C ASP A 81 -6.86 -19.37 -39.06
N VAL A 82 -6.98 -18.07 -38.79
CA VAL A 82 -8.25 -17.46 -38.35
C VAL A 82 -9.30 -17.57 -39.45
N GLU A 83 -10.50 -18.04 -39.07
CA GLU A 83 -11.69 -18.09 -39.92
C GLU A 83 -12.75 -17.13 -39.38
N ILE A 84 -13.26 -16.25 -40.25
CA ILE A 84 -14.38 -15.35 -39.95
C ILE A 84 -15.66 -15.99 -40.53
N GLY A 85 -16.66 -16.20 -39.68
CA GLY A 85 -17.88 -16.97 -39.99
C GLY A 85 -17.73 -18.49 -39.87
N GLY A 86 -16.60 -18.96 -39.30
CA GLY A 86 -16.33 -20.37 -39.05
C GLY A 86 -16.70 -20.78 -37.63
N LEU A 87 -17.27 -21.97 -37.45
CA LEU A 87 -17.65 -22.48 -36.12
C LEU A 87 -16.48 -23.12 -35.36
N ALA A 88 -15.47 -23.65 -36.06
CA ALA A 88 -14.35 -24.34 -35.42
C ALA A 88 -13.43 -23.32 -34.71
N GLY A 89 -13.15 -23.50 -33.42
CA GLY A 89 -12.26 -22.58 -32.67
C GLY A 89 -12.96 -21.39 -32.02
N THR A 90 -14.29 -21.38 -31.98
CA THR A 90 -15.13 -20.33 -31.37
C THR A 90 -15.46 -20.59 -29.90
N GLU A 91 -14.75 -21.51 -29.22
CA GLU A 91 -15.06 -21.88 -27.81
C GLU A 91 -14.87 -20.73 -26.83
N TRP A 92 -14.23 -19.64 -27.27
CA TRP A 92 -14.09 -18.41 -26.52
C TRP A 92 -15.34 -17.51 -26.60
N GLN A 93 -16.15 -17.60 -27.66
CA GLN A 93 -17.39 -16.82 -27.78
C GLN A 93 -18.48 -17.40 -26.87
N CYS A 94 -19.40 -16.53 -26.45
CA CYS A 94 -20.59 -16.99 -25.73
C CYS A 94 -21.62 -17.66 -26.65
N GLU A 95 -22.53 -18.43 -26.06
CA GLU A 95 -23.59 -19.13 -26.80
C GLU A 95 -24.50 -18.15 -27.56
N LYS A 96 -24.99 -18.59 -28.72
CA LYS A 96 -25.89 -17.83 -29.58
C LYS A 96 -27.08 -17.26 -28.79
N ARG A 97 -27.28 -15.95 -28.88
CA ARG A 97 -28.42 -15.24 -28.29
C ARG A 97 -29.69 -15.43 -29.14
N GLN A 98 -30.85 -15.16 -28.55
CA GLN A 98 -32.13 -15.20 -29.31
C GLN A 98 -32.16 -14.17 -30.43
N ASN A 99 -31.55 -13.00 -30.19
CA ASN A 99 -31.39 -11.94 -31.18
C ASN A 99 -29.92 -11.56 -31.23
N ALA A 100 -29.40 -11.31 -32.42
CA ALA A 100 -28.08 -10.73 -32.61
C ALA A 100 -28.02 -9.38 -31.90
N SER A 101 -26.89 -9.14 -31.26
CA SER A 101 -26.62 -7.94 -30.49
C SER A 101 -25.22 -7.43 -30.79
N TYR A 102 -24.98 -6.16 -30.46
CA TYR A 102 -23.69 -5.54 -30.68
C TYR A 102 -22.71 -5.91 -29.58
N ALA A 103 -21.55 -6.41 -29.97
CA ALA A 103 -20.35 -6.46 -29.15
C ALA A 103 -19.42 -5.34 -29.60
N TYR A 104 -19.27 -4.34 -28.76
CA TYR A 104 -18.41 -3.19 -29.03
C TYR A 104 -17.01 -3.48 -28.50
N PHE A 105 -16.04 -3.58 -29.40
CA PHE A 105 -14.63 -3.68 -29.03
C PHE A 105 -14.19 -2.32 -28.47
N ASP A 106 -13.86 -2.29 -27.18
CA ASP A 106 -13.57 -1.08 -26.43
C ASP A 106 -12.11 -0.65 -26.64
N GLU A 107 -11.96 0.49 -27.29
CA GLU A 107 -10.70 1.18 -27.52
C GLU A 107 -9.97 1.53 -26.22
N TYR A 108 -10.69 1.82 -25.13
CA TYR A 108 -10.11 2.31 -23.87
C TYR A 108 -9.38 1.24 -23.08
N VAL A 109 -9.68 -0.03 -23.28
CA VAL A 109 -8.98 -1.12 -22.56
C VAL A 109 -7.62 -1.44 -23.21
N SER A 110 -7.41 -0.96 -24.44
CA SER A 110 -6.10 -0.91 -25.09
C SER A 110 -5.27 0.35 -24.74
N ASP A 111 -5.76 1.24 -23.85
CA ASP A 111 -5.07 2.46 -23.41
C ASP A 111 -3.90 2.14 -22.45
N PHE A 112 -2.85 1.55 -23.01
CA PHE A 112 -1.64 1.23 -22.26
C PHE A 112 -0.77 2.48 -22.12
N ASP A 113 -0.84 3.16 -20.98
CA ASP A 113 0.17 4.17 -20.63
C ASP A 113 1.42 3.48 -20.06
N VAL A 114 2.58 3.73 -20.67
CA VAL A 114 3.86 3.20 -20.21
C VAL A 114 4.25 3.69 -18.82
N TYR A 115 3.69 4.80 -18.33
CA TYR A 115 3.95 5.36 -17.00
C TYR A 115 2.92 4.96 -15.95
N ASP A 116 1.89 4.18 -16.30
CA ASP A 116 0.91 3.68 -15.33
C ASP A 116 1.44 2.39 -14.66
N PRO A 117 1.64 2.37 -13.33
CA PRO A 117 2.10 1.18 -12.61
C PRO A 117 1.20 -0.06 -12.76
N THR A 118 -0.09 0.14 -13.08
CA THR A 118 -1.08 -0.93 -13.14
C THR A 118 -1.09 -1.67 -14.46
N THR A 119 -0.54 -1.07 -15.52
CA THR A 119 -0.48 -1.65 -16.86
C THR A 119 0.65 -2.67 -16.99
N TRP A 120 1.62 -2.69 -16.07
CA TRP A 120 2.77 -3.58 -16.14
C TRP A 120 2.66 -4.82 -15.22
N MET A 121 3.22 -5.93 -15.69
CA MET A 121 3.45 -7.16 -14.93
C MET A 121 4.95 -7.47 -14.89
N GLN A 122 5.49 -7.78 -13.71
CA GLN A 122 6.89 -8.14 -13.56
C GLN A 122 7.04 -9.67 -13.64
N GLN A 123 7.88 -10.19 -14.54
CA GLN A 123 7.93 -11.64 -14.88
C GLN A 123 8.31 -12.56 -13.70
N LYS A 124 9.01 -12.04 -12.70
CA LYS A 124 9.43 -12.80 -11.50
C LYS A 124 8.34 -12.93 -10.42
N ALA A 125 7.18 -12.28 -10.59
CA ALA A 125 6.14 -12.20 -9.56
C ALA A 125 5.09 -13.33 -9.60
N PHE A 126 5.46 -14.57 -9.94
CA PHE A 126 4.54 -15.73 -9.83
C PHE A 126 4.13 -16.01 -8.37
N VAL A 127 4.87 -15.46 -7.40
CA VAL A 127 4.42 -15.26 -6.02
C VAL A 127 4.13 -13.77 -5.90
N SER A 128 2.84 -13.42 -5.70
CA SER A 128 2.26 -12.07 -5.52
C SER A 128 3.29 -10.93 -5.57
N PRO A 129 3.22 -10.00 -6.55
CA PRO A 129 4.27 -9.00 -6.71
C PRO A 129 4.50 -8.32 -5.36
N PRO A 130 5.75 -8.25 -4.87
CA PRO A 130 6.03 -7.41 -3.72
C PRO A 130 5.46 -6.03 -4.05
N TYR A 131 4.72 -5.42 -3.14
CA TYR A 131 4.34 -4.02 -3.27
C TYR A 131 5.64 -3.23 -3.33
N GLU A 132 6.06 -2.90 -4.54
CA GLU A 132 7.23 -2.07 -4.79
C GLU A 132 6.80 -0.60 -4.71
N LEU A 133 7.77 0.31 -4.57
CA LEU A 133 7.52 1.73 -4.76
C LEU A 133 7.01 1.98 -6.19
N HIS A 134 6.20 3.02 -6.42
CA HIS A 134 5.52 3.20 -7.72
C HIS A 134 6.49 3.38 -8.88
N MET A 135 7.63 4.03 -8.64
CA MET A 135 8.69 4.17 -9.64
C MET A 135 9.28 2.84 -10.12
N ASN A 136 9.21 1.78 -9.28
CA ASN A 136 9.77 0.46 -9.55
C ASN A 136 8.76 -0.46 -10.23
N ARG A 137 7.47 -0.10 -10.23
CA ARG A 137 6.40 -0.82 -10.92
C ARG A 137 6.29 -0.44 -12.41
N VAL A 138 7.00 0.61 -12.81
CA VAL A 138 7.13 1.08 -14.19
C VAL A 138 8.55 0.76 -14.67
N PRO A 139 8.75 0.24 -15.90
CA PRO A 139 10.09 -0.03 -16.40
C PRO A 139 10.90 1.27 -16.48
N GLY A 140 12.17 1.20 -16.10
CA GLY A 140 13.15 2.27 -16.26
C GLY A 140 14.35 1.85 -17.09
N ALA A 141 15.34 2.73 -17.17
CA ALA A 141 16.53 2.60 -18.03
C ALA A 141 17.37 1.33 -17.79
N HIS A 142 17.19 0.65 -16.65
CA HIS A 142 17.93 -0.57 -16.28
C HIS A 142 17.11 -1.84 -16.43
N ASN A 143 15.88 -1.74 -16.93
CA ASN A 143 14.94 -2.85 -17.01
C ASN A 143 14.78 -3.32 -18.44
N ALA A 144 14.24 -4.54 -18.56
CA ALA A 144 13.87 -5.13 -19.83
C ALA A 144 12.35 -5.11 -19.98
N VAL A 145 11.89 -4.85 -21.19
CA VAL A 145 10.49 -4.99 -21.58
C VAL A 145 10.36 -6.16 -22.56
N GLU A 146 9.38 -7.04 -22.35
CA GLU A 146 9.10 -8.17 -23.25
C GLU A 146 7.60 -8.25 -23.52
N THR A 147 7.20 -8.26 -24.79
CA THR A 147 5.85 -8.64 -25.21
C THR A 147 5.87 -10.15 -25.49
N ILE A 148 5.16 -10.95 -24.68
CA ILE A 148 5.29 -12.42 -24.69
C ILE A 148 4.49 -13.06 -25.83
N GLU A 149 3.35 -12.48 -26.17
CA GLU A 149 2.46 -12.97 -27.21
C GLU A 149 2.71 -12.21 -28.51
N LYS A 150 2.23 -12.72 -29.65
CA LYS A 150 2.03 -11.91 -30.87
C LYS A 150 0.89 -10.89 -30.68
N GLY A 151 0.71 -10.44 -29.46
CA GLY A 151 -0.28 -9.48 -29.06
C GLY A 151 0.26 -8.10 -29.32
N ILE A 152 -0.53 -7.34 -30.06
CA ILE A 152 -0.24 -5.94 -30.31
C ILE A 152 -0.72 -5.18 -29.09
N VAL A 153 0.15 -4.31 -28.61
CA VAL A 153 -0.14 -3.41 -27.50
C VAL A 153 -0.09 -2.00 -28.05
N HIS A 154 -1.11 -1.21 -27.75
CA HIS A 154 -1.17 0.19 -28.11
C HIS A 154 -0.51 1.01 -27.00
N PHE A 155 0.75 1.39 -27.18
CA PHE A 155 1.51 2.11 -26.15
C PHE A 155 1.29 3.63 -26.26
N LYS A 156 1.01 4.28 -25.13
CA LYS A 156 1.00 5.74 -25.00
C LYS A 156 2.24 6.23 -24.28
N ILE A 157 2.91 7.20 -24.89
CA ILE A 157 4.22 7.69 -24.45
C ILE A 157 4.22 9.20 -24.49
N PHE A 158 4.16 9.83 -23.32
CA PHE A 158 4.02 11.29 -23.20
C PHE A 158 5.34 12.03 -22.96
N GLU A 159 6.38 11.32 -22.52
CA GLU A 159 7.75 11.82 -22.37
C GLU A 159 8.73 10.77 -22.91
N GLU A 160 10.02 11.10 -22.97
CA GLU A 160 11.03 10.12 -23.38
C GLU A 160 11.04 8.93 -22.41
N PHE A 161 11.08 7.72 -22.97
CA PHE A 161 11.04 6.46 -22.25
C PHE A 161 12.29 5.65 -22.57
N SER A 162 13.06 5.31 -21.54
CA SER A 162 14.32 4.58 -21.71
C SER A 162 14.28 3.23 -21.01
N VAL A 163 14.76 2.19 -21.70
CA VAL A 163 14.92 0.84 -21.15
C VAL A 163 16.26 0.24 -21.57
N LYS A 164 16.71 -0.77 -20.83
CA LYS A 164 17.95 -1.48 -21.15
C LYS A 164 17.76 -2.38 -22.35
N GLU A 165 16.67 -3.13 -22.36
CA GLU A 165 16.33 -4.11 -23.39
C GLU A 165 14.84 -4.01 -23.71
N TRP A 166 14.49 -4.15 -24.98
CA TRP A 166 13.11 -4.30 -25.41
C TRP A 166 13.03 -5.44 -26.41
N LYS A 167 12.13 -6.39 -26.15
CA LYS A 167 11.89 -7.51 -27.04
C LYS A 167 10.42 -7.54 -27.43
N ASP A 168 10.16 -7.36 -28.71
CA ASP A 168 8.82 -7.49 -29.29
C ASP A 168 8.65 -8.92 -29.80
N TYR A 169 7.96 -9.77 -29.03
CA TYR A 169 7.81 -11.20 -29.26
C TYR A 169 9.15 -11.94 -29.39
N THR A 170 9.63 -12.18 -30.61
CA THR A 170 10.92 -12.84 -30.90
C THR A 170 12.00 -11.90 -31.39
N ARG A 171 11.69 -10.61 -31.58
CA ARG A 171 12.62 -9.62 -32.14
C ARG A 171 13.13 -8.70 -31.04
N ASP A 172 14.45 -8.60 -30.93
CA ASP A 172 15.08 -7.55 -30.13
C ASP A 172 14.92 -6.21 -30.86
N MET A 173 14.38 -5.23 -30.15
CA MET A 173 14.09 -3.90 -30.68
C MET A 173 15.18 -2.92 -30.24
N THR A 174 15.60 -2.07 -31.16
CA THR A 174 16.53 -0.96 -30.91
C THR A 174 15.81 0.38 -30.94
N THR A 175 16.47 1.44 -30.47
CA THR A 175 16.00 2.82 -30.64
C THR A 175 15.65 3.13 -32.10
N ASP A 176 16.51 2.73 -33.04
CA ASP A 176 16.31 2.96 -34.47
C ASP A 176 15.08 2.22 -35.01
N ASP A 177 14.83 0.98 -34.55
CA ASP A 177 13.62 0.23 -34.93
C ASP A 177 12.34 0.95 -34.52
N PHE A 178 12.32 1.56 -33.32
CA PHE A 178 11.17 2.35 -32.86
C PHE A 178 11.02 3.64 -33.65
N VAL A 179 12.11 4.36 -33.92
CA VAL A 179 12.09 5.58 -34.73
C VAL A 179 11.61 5.28 -36.15
N GLU A 180 12.03 4.16 -36.74
CA GLU A 180 11.54 3.73 -38.05
C GLU A 180 10.07 3.34 -38.00
N ARG A 181 9.64 2.54 -37.02
CA ARG A 181 8.24 2.14 -36.82
C ARG A 181 7.32 3.35 -36.69
N LEU A 182 7.68 4.35 -35.89
CA LEU A 182 6.91 5.59 -35.71
C LEU A 182 6.75 6.42 -37.00
N ARG A 183 7.53 6.14 -38.05
CA ARG A 183 7.38 6.78 -39.36
C ARG A 183 6.35 6.08 -40.25
N THR A 184 5.90 4.88 -39.90
CA THR A 184 4.86 4.14 -40.62
C THR A 184 3.49 4.46 -40.05
N LEU A 185 2.44 4.25 -40.85
CA LEU A 185 1.05 4.37 -40.39
C LEU A 185 0.76 3.38 -39.26
N GLU A 186 1.22 2.13 -39.42
CA GLU A 186 1.10 1.07 -38.41
C GLU A 186 1.72 1.47 -37.06
N GLY A 187 2.91 2.07 -37.08
CA GLY A 187 3.56 2.54 -35.87
C GLY A 187 2.79 3.68 -35.20
N GLN A 188 2.24 4.63 -35.97
CA GLN A 188 1.43 5.71 -35.41
C GLN A 188 0.09 5.25 -34.83
N LEU A 189 -0.44 4.11 -35.30
CA LEU A 189 -1.65 3.49 -34.75
C LEU A 189 -1.35 2.63 -33.51
N THR A 190 -0.12 2.10 -33.37
CA THR A 190 0.28 1.25 -32.24
C THR A 190 1.09 1.97 -31.17
N LEU A 191 1.63 3.14 -31.47
CA LEU A 191 2.42 3.98 -30.56
C LEU A 191 1.87 5.41 -30.60
N GLN A 192 1.10 5.77 -29.59
CA GLN A 192 0.61 7.14 -29.42
C GLN A 192 1.65 7.96 -28.66
N LEU A 193 2.19 8.96 -29.32
CA LEU A 193 3.14 9.89 -28.72
C LEU A 193 2.42 11.16 -28.23
N GLY A 194 2.85 11.68 -27.08
CA GLY A 194 2.39 12.96 -26.56
C GLY A 194 2.90 14.14 -27.40
N ALA A 195 2.17 15.26 -27.34
CA ALA A 195 2.43 16.44 -28.19
C ALA A 195 3.88 16.96 -28.14
N LYS A 196 4.61 16.76 -27.04
CA LYS A 196 6.02 17.17 -26.89
C LYS A 196 7.00 16.32 -27.70
N LEU A 197 6.62 15.07 -28.01
CA LEU A 197 7.44 14.10 -28.71
C LEU A 197 7.07 14.00 -30.19
N THR A 198 6.11 14.80 -30.66
CA THR A 198 5.59 14.72 -32.01
C THR A 198 5.61 16.06 -32.71
N LYS A 199 5.88 16.01 -34.01
CA LYS A 199 5.64 17.11 -34.93
C LYS A 199 4.69 16.63 -36.01
N GLU A 200 3.59 17.35 -36.19
CA GLU A 200 2.70 17.15 -37.31
C GLU A 200 3.39 17.58 -38.62
N ILE A 201 3.34 16.71 -39.62
CA ILE A 201 3.74 17.01 -40.98
C ILE A 201 2.62 16.62 -41.94
N ASP A 202 2.41 17.43 -42.96
CA ASP A 202 1.51 17.10 -44.06
C ASP A 202 2.31 16.38 -45.15
N VAL A 203 1.91 15.16 -45.48
CA VAL A 203 2.42 14.40 -46.63
C VAL A 203 1.24 14.01 -47.50
N ASP A 204 1.17 14.59 -48.69
CA ASP A 204 0.11 14.33 -49.68
C ASP A 204 -1.33 14.56 -49.16
N GLY A 205 -1.52 15.53 -48.26
CA GLY A 205 -2.81 15.86 -47.67
C GLY A 205 -3.18 14.99 -46.46
N ILE A 206 -2.26 14.15 -45.99
CA ILE A 206 -2.41 13.34 -44.77
C ILE A 206 -1.52 13.93 -43.68
N ALA A 207 -2.14 14.37 -42.58
CA ALA A 207 -1.44 14.77 -41.38
C ALA A 207 -0.81 13.52 -40.71
N LEU A 208 0.51 13.44 -40.73
CA LEU A 208 1.29 12.39 -40.09
C LEU A 208 2.04 12.94 -38.89
N MET A 209 2.02 12.19 -37.79
CA MET A 209 2.76 12.52 -36.57
C MET A 209 4.16 11.93 -36.67
N ARG A 210 5.18 12.77 -36.81
CA ARG A 210 6.59 12.32 -36.79
C ARG A 210 7.17 12.48 -35.39
N PRO A 211 7.98 11.52 -34.93
CA PRO A 211 8.69 11.67 -33.66
C PRO A 211 9.69 12.82 -33.72
N ILE A 212 9.79 13.59 -32.64
CA ILE A 212 10.86 14.54 -32.37
C ILE A 212 11.88 13.80 -31.50
N GLY A 213 13.10 13.65 -32.02
CA GLY A 213 14.16 12.92 -31.31
C GLY A 213 13.88 11.43 -31.21
N GLU A 214 14.19 10.86 -30.04
CA GLU A 214 14.11 9.43 -29.74
C GLU A 214 13.13 9.21 -28.58
N PRO A 215 11.82 9.04 -28.87
CA PRO A 215 10.79 8.89 -27.83
C PRO A 215 10.97 7.64 -26.97
N ILE A 216 11.50 6.57 -27.58
CA ILE A 216 11.86 5.32 -26.91
C ILE A 216 13.35 5.09 -27.14
N ARG A 217 14.12 4.94 -26.07
CA ARG A 217 15.56 4.67 -26.12
C ARG A 217 15.83 3.29 -25.54
N VAL A 218 16.46 2.43 -26.33
CA VAL A 218 16.79 1.07 -25.94
C VAL A 218 18.30 0.87 -25.95
N GLY A 219 18.84 0.34 -24.85
CA GLY A 219 20.26 -0.05 -24.78
C GLY A 219 21.23 1.12 -24.57
N GLU A 220 20.74 2.32 -24.24
CA GLU A 220 21.60 3.43 -23.78
C GLU A 220 22.41 3.03 -22.55
N PHE A 221 21.82 2.19 -21.69
CA PHE A 221 22.43 1.78 -20.45
C PHE A 221 23.20 0.47 -20.59
N LYS A 222 24.53 0.56 -20.72
CA LYS A 222 25.39 -0.61 -20.93
C LYS A 222 25.85 -1.31 -19.65
N GLY A 223 25.52 -0.79 -18.46
CA GLY A 223 26.04 -1.30 -17.20
C GLY A 223 27.54 -0.97 -17.07
N SER A 224 27.87 0.04 -16.28
CA SER A 224 29.24 0.24 -15.82
C SER A 224 29.53 -0.68 -14.63
N TRP A 225 30.79 -1.10 -14.46
CA TRP A 225 31.21 -1.86 -13.27
C TRP A 225 30.80 -1.15 -11.96
N LYS A 226 30.80 0.19 -11.96
CA LYS A 226 30.35 0.99 -10.81
C LYS A 226 28.86 0.77 -10.50
N GLU A 227 28.01 0.62 -11.51
CA GLU A 227 26.59 0.38 -11.32
C GLU A 227 26.30 -1.02 -10.77
N GLU A 228 27.07 -2.03 -11.19
CA GLU A 228 26.97 -3.39 -10.63
C GLU A 228 27.38 -3.44 -9.15
N VAL A 229 28.33 -2.60 -8.76
CA VAL A 229 28.87 -2.59 -7.39
C VAL A 229 28.05 -1.69 -6.46
N TYR A 230 27.74 -0.46 -6.88
CA TYR A 230 27.08 0.53 -6.03
C TYR A 230 25.56 0.60 -6.23
N GLY A 231 25.02 -0.18 -7.16
CA GLY A 231 23.63 -0.08 -7.58
C GLY A 231 23.37 1.17 -8.43
N THR A 232 22.22 1.17 -9.07
CA THR A 232 21.80 2.27 -9.95
C THR A 232 20.59 2.98 -9.40
N ARG A 233 20.61 4.31 -9.48
CA ARG A 233 19.44 5.13 -9.18
C ARG A 233 18.39 4.93 -10.27
N ASN A 234 17.15 4.66 -9.87
CA ASN A 234 16.04 4.57 -10.81
C ASN A 234 15.66 5.99 -11.30
N PRO A 235 15.77 6.30 -12.61
CA PRO A 235 15.40 7.62 -13.15
C PRO A 235 13.90 7.91 -13.03
N ASN A 236 13.05 6.90 -12.84
CA ASN A 236 11.62 7.08 -12.54
C ASN A 236 11.38 7.79 -11.19
N MET A 237 12.43 7.97 -10.37
CA MET A 237 12.40 8.77 -9.15
C MET A 237 12.49 10.28 -9.42
N ASP A 238 12.92 10.71 -10.61
CA ASP A 238 13.04 12.12 -10.94
C ASP A 238 11.68 12.81 -10.92
N ASN A 239 11.62 14.03 -10.35
CA ASN A 239 10.35 14.76 -10.18
C ASN A 239 9.52 14.83 -11.46
N LYS A 240 10.17 14.99 -12.63
CA LYS A 240 9.50 15.02 -13.93
C LYS A 240 8.76 13.69 -14.20
N THR A 241 9.48 12.58 -14.20
CA THR A 241 8.92 11.25 -14.49
C THR A 241 7.99 10.77 -13.39
N LEU A 242 8.39 10.94 -12.12
CA LEU A 242 7.58 10.56 -10.97
C LEU A 242 6.23 11.30 -10.95
N SER A 243 6.20 12.58 -11.33
CA SER A 243 4.93 13.32 -11.40
C SER A 243 3.94 12.75 -12.42
N ILE A 244 4.46 12.19 -13.52
CA ILE A 244 3.64 11.54 -14.55
C ILE A 244 3.12 10.21 -14.02
N ILE A 245 3.99 9.39 -13.43
CA ILE A 245 3.60 8.14 -12.78
C ILE A 245 2.52 8.41 -11.72
N CYS A 246 2.73 9.41 -10.86
CA CYS A 246 1.80 9.75 -9.80
C CYS A 246 0.48 10.36 -10.30
N SER A 247 0.45 10.92 -11.51
CA SER A 247 -0.82 11.35 -12.13
C SER A 247 -1.74 10.18 -12.50
N ARG A 248 -1.20 8.95 -12.56
CA ARG A 248 -1.93 7.70 -12.84
C ARG A 248 -2.22 6.86 -11.60
N VAL A 249 -1.73 7.29 -10.42
CA VAL A 249 -1.94 6.57 -9.17
C VAL A 249 -3.07 7.21 -8.36
N HIS A 250 -4.06 6.40 -8.00
CA HIS A 250 -5.17 6.80 -7.13
C HIS A 250 -4.90 6.38 -5.68
N CYS A 251 -4.49 7.34 -4.83
CA CYS A 251 -4.12 7.07 -3.43
C CYS A 251 -5.31 6.73 -2.50
N ASP A 252 -6.54 6.86 -3.00
CA ASP A 252 -7.77 6.45 -2.34
C ASP A 252 -8.23 5.04 -2.74
N ALA A 253 -7.58 4.42 -3.72
CA ALA A 253 -7.83 3.03 -4.11
C ALA A 253 -7.53 2.07 -2.95
N GLU A 254 -8.30 0.99 -2.84
CA GLU A 254 -8.23 0.02 -1.73
C GLU A 254 -6.81 -0.54 -1.51
N ASN A 255 -6.08 -0.79 -2.59
CA ASN A 255 -4.71 -1.30 -2.56
C ASN A 255 -3.63 -0.25 -2.26
N GLU A 256 -3.95 1.05 -2.31
CA GLU A 256 -3.00 2.15 -2.05
C GLU A 256 -3.36 2.95 -0.80
N ARG A 257 -4.49 2.63 -0.16
CA ARG A 257 -4.98 3.34 1.01
C ARG A 257 -4.10 3.07 2.22
N VAL A 258 -3.76 4.14 2.94
CA VAL A 258 -3.08 4.03 4.23
C VAL A 258 -3.96 3.23 5.22
N PRO A 259 -3.39 2.24 5.94
CA PRO A 259 -4.13 1.51 6.97
C PRO A 259 -4.79 2.47 7.97
N PRO A 260 -6.07 2.25 8.35
CA PRO A 260 -6.90 3.24 9.07
C PRO A 260 -6.41 3.63 10.46
N ARG A 261 -5.37 2.97 10.98
CA ARG A 261 -4.79 3.23 12.30
C ARG A 261 -3.46 3.97 12.22
N CYS A 262 -2.97 4.34 11.04
CA CYS A 262 -1.72 5.11 10.95
C CYS A 262 -1.98 6.59 11.27
N ILE A 263 -1.34 7.14 12.31
CA ILE A 263 -1.45 8.56 12.68
C ILE A 263 -0.46 9.38 11.86
N GLU A 264 0.80 8.92 11.81
CA GLU A 264 1.87 9.63 11.13
C GLU A 264 2.27 8.86 9.88
N THR A 265 2.04 9.47 8.71
CA THR A 265 2.41 8.91 7.42
C THR A 265 3.58 9.67 6.83
N PHE A 266 4.33 9.03 5.94
CA PHE A 266 5.34 9.68 5.11
C PHE A 266 5.25 9.18 3.67
N THR A 267 5.86 9.89 2.73
CA THR A 267 5.96 9.44 1.33
C THR A 267 7.43 9.17 1.02
N PRO A 268 7.84 7.90 0.81
CA PRO A 268 9.19 7.57 0.38
C PRO A 268 9.51 8.17 -0.99
N ARG A 269 10.79 8.42 -1.28
CA ARG A 269 11.17 8.82 -2.64
C ARG A 269 10.81 7.71 -3.62
N GLY A 270 10.22 8.09 -4.76
CA GLY A 270 9.76 7.13 -5.77
C GLY A 270 8.37 6.55 -5.53
N HIS A 271 7.65 7.03 -4.52
CA HIS A 271 6.29 6.62 -4.22
C HIS A 271 5.34 7.83 -4.24
N CYS A 272 4.06 7.59 -4.57
CA CYS A 272 3.10 8.66 -4.84
C CYS A 272 2.18 8.94 -3.66
N CYS A 273 1.87 7.91 -2.88
CA CYS A 273 0.91 7.99 -1.80
C CYS A 273 1.63 8.04 -0.45
N PRO A 274 1.03 8.64 0.59
CA PRO A 274 1.52 8.46 1.94
C PRO A 274 1.43 6.98 2.32
N VAL A 275 2.39 6.49 3.13
CA VAL A 275 2.44 5.11 3.61
C VAL A 275 2.58 5.06 5.12
N CYS A 276 2.29 3.89 5.68
CA CYS A 276 2.55 3.57 7.06
C CYS A 276 3.73 2.61 7.17
N GLY A 277 4.76 2.93 7.95
CA GLY A 277 5.87 2.02 8.19
C GLY A 277 7.14 2.70 8.69
N ALA A 278 8.30 2.29 8.20
CA ALA A 278 9.59 2.86 8.56
C ALA A 278 10.44 3.18 7.32
N LEU A 279 11.24 4.24 7.42
CA LEU A 279 12.11 4.76 6.36
C LEU A 279 13.50 5.05 6.94
N TYR A 280 14.52 4.54 6.28
CA TYR A 280 15.92 4.82 6.57
C TYR A 280 16.56 5.41 5.34
N GLU A 281 17.26 6.53 5.50
CA GLU A 281 18.25 6.96 4.51
C GLU A 281 19.64 6.74 5.08
N VAL A 282 20.44 5.97 4.34
CA VAL A 282 21.77 5.57 4.71
C VAL A 282 22.75 6.16 3.71
N GLN A 283 23.84 6.73 4.21
CA GLN A 283 24.92 7.29 3.42
C GLN A 283 26.20 6.49 3.60
N THR A 284 27.00 6.39 2.55
CA THR A 284 28.33 5.77 2.60
C THR A 284 29.24 6.29 1.49
N TYR A 285 30.55 6.19 1.70
CA TYR A 285 31.57 6.59 0.74
C TYR A 285 32.30 5.40 0.10
N VAL A 286 32.22 4.23 0.73
CA VAL A 286 33.03 3.05 0.38
C VAL A 286 32.24 1.76 0.34
N LYS A 287 31.05 1.70 0.97
CA LYS A 287 30.23 0.49 0.98
C LYS A 287 29.37 0.40 -0.27
N THR A 288 29.21 -0.83 -0.71
CA THR A 288 28.51 -1.22 -1.94
C THR A 288 27.04 -1.50 -1.66
N ILE A 289 26.20 -1.57 -2.70
CA ILE A 289 24.81 -2.01 -2.49
C ILE A 289 24.77 -3.47 -2.01
N ASN A 290 25.73 -4.30 -2.46
CA ASN A 290 25.87 -5.68 -2.02
C ASN A 290 26.17 -5.78 -0.53
N ASP A 291 26.99 -4.87 0.03
CA ASP A 291 27.22 -4.81 1.47
C ASP A 291 25.92 -4.52 2.22
N LEU A 292 25.09 -3.61 1.70
CA LEU A 292 23.82 -3.26 2.30
C LEU A 292 22.80 -4.40 2.18
N GLU A 293 22.77 -5.11 1.05
CA GLU A 293 21.97 -6.32 0.86
C GLU A 293 22.36 -7.43 1.85
N LEU A 294 23.66 -7.57 2.19
CA LEU A 294 24.12 -8.50 3.22
C LEU A 294 23.60 -8.12 4.62
N VAL A 295 23.66 -6.83 4.98
CA VAL A 295 23.10 -6.34 6.25
C VAL A 295 21.59 -6.61 6.29
N PHE A 296 20.92 -6.35 5.18
CA PHE A 296 19.49 -6.55 5.03
C PHE A 296 19.09 -8.02 5.12
N GLY A 297 19.87 -8.92 4.52
CA GLY A 297 19.71 -10.37 4.63
C GLY A 297 19.81 -10.84 6.09
N ARG A 298 20.83 -10.38 6.82
CA ARG A 298 20.98 -10.69 8.25
C ARG A 298 19.85 -10.14 9.10
N PHE A 299 19.41 -8.92 8.82
CA PHE A 299 18.25 -8.34 9.48
C PHE A 299 17.00 -9.23 9.30
N LYS A 300 16.73 -9.72 8.08
CA LYS A 300 15.61 -10.64 7.82
C LYS A 300 15.74 -11.95 8.62
N GLU A 301 16.93 -12.51 8.72
CA GLU A 301 17.20 -13.72 9.51
C GLU A 301 16.96 -13.49 11.01
N GLU A 302 17.50 -12.40 11.56
CA GLU A 302 17.32 -12.02 12.96
C GLU A 302 15.86 -11.69 13.29
N PHE A 303 15.17 -11.02 12.37
CA PHE A 303 13.75 -10.73 12.48
C PHE A 303 12.94 -12.03 12.55
N LEU A 304 13.19 -12.98 11.65
CA LEU A 304 12.56 -14.30 11.67
C LEU A 304 12.86 -15.05 12.97
N ARG A 305 14.11 -14.98 13.45
CA ARG A 305 14.54 -15.65 14.68
C ARG A 305 13.80 -15.12 15.91
N LYS A 306 13.67 -13.79 16.04
CA LYS A 306 13.00 -13.11 17.17
C LYS A 306 11.48 -13.20 17.09
N ASN A 307 10.88 -12.95 15.92
CA ASN A 307 9.42 -12.82 15.75
C ASN A 307 8.72 -14.11 15.28
N LYS A 308 9.47 -15.15 14.88
CA LYS A 308 8.95 -16.42 14.33
C LYS A 308 8.04 -16.22 13.11
N ARG A 309 8.24 -15.13 12.36
CA ARG A 309 7.52 -14.77 11.13
C ARG A 309 8.48 -14.17 10.13
N HIS A 310 8.23 -14.34 8.84
CA HIS A 310 9.05 -13.68 7.84
C HIS A 310 8.71 -12.19 7.81
N LEU A 311 9.72 -11.35 7.60
CA LEU A 311 9.53 -9.91 7.45
C LEU A 311 8.51 -9.60 6.35
N ASN A 312 8.62 -10.32 5.24
CA ASN A 312 7.76 -10.18 4.06
C ASN A 312 6.31 -10.62 4.32
N ASP A 313 5.98 -11.26 5.44
CA ASP A 313 4.59 -11.56 5.81
C ASP A 313 3.88 -10.32 6.38
N LEU A 314 4.66 -9.35 6.87
CA LEU A 314 4.17 -8.18 7.61
C LEU A 314 4.43 -6.87 6.89
N PHE A 315 5.56 -6.79 6.19
CA PHE A 315 6.02 -5.60 5.50
C PHE A 315 6.24 -5.88 4.03
N HIS A 316 6.03 -4.85 3.25
CA HIS A 316 6.62 -4.67 1.94
C HIS A 316 7.91 -3.90 2.09
N ASP A 317 8.98 -4.35 1.46
CA ASP A 317 10.29 -3.77 1.62
C ASP A 317 10.89 -3.32 0.29
N SER A 318 11.63 -2.21 0.32
CA SER A 318 12.36 -1.67 -0.83
C SER A 318 13.72 -1.16 -0.39
N LEU A 319 14.74 -1.42 -1.20
CA LEU A 319 16.09 -0.88 -1.08
C LEU A 319 16.45 -0.21 -2.41
N ASP A 320 16.59 1.12 -2.39
CA ASP A 320 16.80 1.91 -3.59
C ASP A 320 17.93 2.92 -3.40
N ARG A 321 18.75 3.12 -4.43
CA ARG A 321 19.70 4.23 -4.46
C ARG A 321 18.98 5.53 -4.81
N ILE A 322 19.20 6.59 -4.02
CA ILE A 322 18.46 7.86 -4.14
C ILE A 322 19.30 9.04 -4.64
N ASP A 323 20.62 8.91 -4.67
CA ASP A 323 21.56 9.91 -5.20
C ASP A 323 22.02 9.59 -6.63
N ASP A 324 22.49 10.63 -7.32
CA ASP A 324 23.14 10.57 -8.62
C ASP A 324 24.67 10.78 -8.54
N THR A 325 25.25 10.82 -7.33
CA THR A 325 26.66 11.21 -7.13
C THR A 325 27.58 10.00 -7.09
N GLU A 326 28.78 10.10 -7.66
CA GLU A 326 29.71 8.95 -7.62
C GLU A 326 30.44 8.78 -6.28
N TYR A 327 30.41 9.80 -5.42
CA TYR A 327 31.27 9.87 -4.24
C TYR A 327 30.51 9.70 -2.92
N GLU A 328 29.28 10.20 -2.84
CA GLU A 328 28.46 10.16 -1.63
C GLU A 328 27.20 9.34 -1.92
N LEU A 329 27.34 8.03 -1.74
CA LEU A 329 26.29 7.07 -2.04
C LEU A 329 25.21 7.16 -0.98
N ARG A 330 23.97 7.32 -1.39
CA ARG A 330 22.80 7.37 -0.52
C ARG A 330 21.77 6.35 -0.96
N TYR A 331 21.37 5.55 0.01
CA TYR A 331 20.38 4.50 -0.15
C TYR A 331 19.17 4.82 0.73
N GLN A 332 17.99 4.46 0.24
CA GLN A 332 16.74 4.51 0.97
C GLN A 332 16.27 3.08 1.18
N ILE A 333 15.96 2.75 2.44
CA ILE A 333 15.35 1.48 2.83
C ILE A 333 13.98 1.80 3.39
N VAL A 334 12.96 1.16 2.87
CA VAL A 334 11.57 1.38 3.26
C VAL A 334 10.96 0.06 3.69
N PHE A 335 10.26 0.07 4.82
CA PHE A 335 9.32 -0.98 5.22
C PHE A 335 7.93 -0.39 5.26
N ILE A 336 6.99 -0.94 4.50
CA ILE A 336 5.61 -0.49 4.39
C ILE A 336 4.71 -1.59 4.96
N VAL A 337 3.85 -1.24 5.91
CA VAL A 337 2.93 -2.20 6.55
C VAL A 337 1.94 -2.75 5.52
N LYS A 338 1.74 -4.07 5.51
CA LYS A 338 0.70 -4.71 4.69
C LYS A 338 -0.68 -4.47 5.31
N ASP A 339 -1.62 -3.97 4.52
CA ASP A 339 -2.99 -3.65 4.98
C ASP A 339 -3.74 -4.86 5.56
N THR A 340 -3.41 -6.07 5.10
CA THR A 340 -4.00 -7.33 5.62
C THR A 340 -3.58 -7.68 7.05
N THR A 341 -2.63 -6.94 7.64
CA THR A 341 -2.07 -7.27 8.95
C THR A 341 -2.59 -6.36 10.05
N ASN A 342 -3.64 -6.82 10.72
CA ASN A 342 -4.07 -6.26 12.02
C ASN A 342 -3.04 -6.47 13.15
N VAL A 343 -1.92 -7.13 12.85
CA VAL A 343 -0.90 -7.60 13.80
C VAL A 343 0.24 -6.60 14.00
N VAL A 344 0.45 -5.66 13.07
CA VAL A 344 1.57 -4.72 13.16
C VAL A 344 1.20 -3.54 14.05
N ASP A 345 1.54 -3.59 15.33
CA ASP A 345 1.41 -2.46 16.25
C ASP A 345 2.64 -1.54 16.22
N GLU A 346 2.55 -0.39 16.91
CA GLU A 346 3.67 0.56 17.02
C GLU A 346 4.90 -0.09 17.68
N ASP A 347 4.68 -0.95 18.67
CA ASP A 347 5.73 -1.71 19.36
C ASP A 347 6.51 -2.59 18.38
N LEU A 348 5.82 -3.31 17.48
CA LEU A 348 6.47 -4.13 16.47
C LEU A 348 7.20 -3.26 15.44
N LEU A 349 6.62 -2.14 15.00
CA LEU A 349 7.33 -1.20 14.11
C LEU A 349 8.61 -0.67 14.75
N PHE A 350 8.53 -0.24 16.01
CA PHE A 350 9.67 0.28 16.76
C PHE A 350 10.73 -0.82 17.04
N ALA A 351 10.29 -2.03 17.40
CA ALA A 351 11.19 -3.17 17.61
C ALA A 351 11.86 -3.61 16.30
N THR A 352 11.13 -3.58 15.18
CA THR A 352 11.66 -3.83 13.83
C THR A 352 12.73 -2.80 13.52
N ALA A 353 12.44 -1.53 13.83
CA ALA A 353 13.36 -0.44 13.57
C ALA A 353 14.65 -0.52 14.37
N ASN A 354 14.55 -0.75 15.68
CA ASN A 354 15.72 -0.92 16.54
C ASN A 354 16.53 -2.14 16.14
N LEU A 355 15.87 -3.25 15.79
CA LEU A 355 16.59 -4.43 15.30
C LEU A 355 17.37 -4.13 14.01
N PHE A 356 16.80 -3.36 13.09
CA PHE A 356 17.52 -2.98 11.87
C PHE A 356 18.73 -2.10 12.18
N VAL A 357 18.58 -1.12 13.07
CA VAL A 357 19.69 -0.25 13.51
C VAL A 357 20.76 -1.06 14.24
N ASP A 358 20.39 -1.98 15.14
CA ASP A 358 21.33 -2.86 15.85
C ASP A 358 22.15 -3.71 14.87
N VAL A 359 21.48 -4.27 13.86
CA VAL A 359 22.14 -5.08 12.82
C VAL A 359 23.01 -4.21 11.92
N MET A 360 22.59 -2.98 11.60
CA MET A 360 23.43 -2.01 10.90
C MET A 360 24.67 -1.65 11.73
N ASP A 361 24.54 -1.38 13.03
CA ASP A 361 25.63 -0.98 13.93
C ASP A 361 26.72 -2.05 14.04
N GLU A 362 26.37 -3.35 14.03
CA GLU A 362 27.34 -4.45 13.96
C GLU A 362 28.21 -4.39 12.69
N TYR A 363 27.71 -3.74 11.63
CA TYR A 363 28.33 -3.58 10.32
C TYR A 363 28.94 -2.20 10.08
N ILE A 364 28.66 -1.24 10.97
CA ILE A 364 29.17 0.12 10.90
C ILE A 364 30.54 0.16 11.60
N HIS A 365 31.61 0.12 10.82
CA HIS A 365 32.92 0.54 11.32
C HIS A 365 32.99 2.08 11.40
N PRO A 366 33.52 2.68 12.49
CA PRO A 366 33.45 4.13 12.74
C PRO A 366 34.11 5.03 11.68
N THR A 367 34.96 4.48 10.81
CA THR A 367 35.75 5.26 9.84
C THR A 367 35.40 4.95 8.38
N GLU A 368 34.64 3.88 8.11
CA GLU A 368 34.39 3.36 6.75
C GLU A 368 32.97 2.76 6.60
N GLY A 369 32.09 3.00 7.58
CA GLY A 369 30.78 2.37 7.67
C GLY A 369 29.66 3.10 6.94
N PHE A 370 28.46 2.56 7.11
CA PHE A 370 27.22 3.25 6.78
C PHE A 370 26.91 4.33 7.83
N GLN A 371 26.40 5.47 7.39
CA GLN A 371 25.93 6.54 8.25
C GLN A 371 24.41 6.68 8.08
N LEU A 372 23.66 6.56 9.17
CA LEU A 372 22.23 6.84 9.14
C LEU A 372 22.00 8.36 9.08
N VAL A 373 21.41 8.83 7.97
CA VAL A 373 21.17 10.27 7.71
C VAL A 373 19.76 10.67 8.13
N LEU A 374 18.78 9.83 7.83
CA LEU A 374 17.39 10.08 8.13
C LEU A 374 16.74 8.80 8.62
N PHE A 375 15.95 8.95 9.67
CA PHE A 375 15.04 7.91 10.13
C PHE A 375 13.65 8.52 10.31
N LYS A 376 12.65 7.92 9.69
CA LYS A 376 11.24 8.21 9.94
C LYS A 376 10.54 6.92 10.30
N ASN A 377 9.64 6.98 11.27
CA ASN A 377 8.78 5.89 11.64
C ASN A 377 7.36 6.42 11.75
N SER A 378 6.40 5.63 11.30
CA SER A 378 4.98 5.93 11.46
C SER A 378 4.53 5.61 12.88
N ALA A 379 3.75 6.49 13.48
CA ALA A 379 3.00 6.22 14.70
C ALA A 379 1.64 5.58 14.36
N ARG A 380 1.19 4.61 15.17
CA ARG A 380 -0.10 3.94 14.98
C ARG A 380 -1.00 4.26 16.17
N ASP A 381 -2.25 4.64 15.90
CA ASP A 381 -3.19 4.96 16.98
C ASP A 381 -3.57 3.69 17.73
N HIS A 382 -3.17 3.66 18.99
CA HIS A 382 -3.54 2.66 19.98
C HIS A 382 -4.85 2.99 20.69
N SER A 383 -5.52 4.10 20.34
CA SER A 383 -6.85 4.40 20.84
C SER A 383 -7.72 3.18 20.58
N TYR A 384 -8.06 2.51 21.68
CA TYR A 384 -8.84 1.29 21.69
C TYR A 384 -10.04 1.46 20.75
N GLU A 385 -10.41 0.41 20.00
CA GLU A 385 -11.65 0.45 19.23
C GLU A 385 -12.74 1.04 20.13
N PRO A 386 -13.56 1.99 19.65
CA PRO A 386 -14.58 2.62 20.47
C PRO A 386 -15.41 1.57 21.25
N LEU A 387 -15.57 0.38 20.65
CA LEU A 387 -16.15 -0.81 21.25
C LEU A 387 -15.48 -1.27 22.56
N SER A 388 -14.15 -1.28 22.66
CA SER A 388 -13.40 -1.69 23.86
C SER A 388 -13.48 -0.64 24.97
N ILE A 389 -13.46 0.66 24.65
CA ILE A 389 -13.75 1.73 25.63
C ILE A 389 -15.18 1.56 26.15
N VAL A 390 -16.14 1.36 25.25
CA VAL A 390 -17.55 1.13 25.61
C VAL A 390 -17.70 -0.14 26.47
N LEU A 391 -17.03 -1.24 26.12
CA LEU A 391 -17.04 -2.49 26.91
C LEU A 391 -16.36 -2.31 28.28
N GLY A 392 -15.28 -1.54 28.34
CA GLY A 392 -14.61 -1.15 29.60
C GLY A 392 -15.53 -0.34 30.50
N CYS A 393 -16.22 0.66 29.94
CA CYS A 393 -17.23 1.44 30.66
C CYS A 393 -18.41 0.58 31.12
N ILE A 394 -18.94 -0.30 30.26
CA ILE A 394 -20.03 -1.21 30.59
C ILE A 394 -19.63 -2.16 31.71
N SER A 395 -18.47 -2.83 31.60
CA SER A 395 -17.97 -3.76 32.61
C SER A 395 -17.69 -3.07 33.95
N GLY A 396 -17.08 -1.88 33.91
CA GLY A 396 -16.90 -1.03 35.10
C GLY A 396 -18.24 -0.68 35.76
N PHE A 397 -19.25 -0.30 34.98
CA PHE A 397 -20.59 -0.01 35.49
C PHE A 397 -21.26 -1.24 36.14
N PHE A 398 -21.13 -2.42 35.53
CA PHE A 398 -21.62 -3.67 36.10
C PHE A 398 -20.93 -4.01 37.43
N LEU A 399 -19.62 -3.79 37.55
CA LEU A 399 -18.89 -4.01 38.80
C LEU A 399 -19.37 -3.08 39.92
N VAL A 400 -19.66 -1.82 39.61
CA VAL A 400 -20.24 -0.87 40.56
C VAL A 400 -21.62 -1.32 41.04
N ILE A 401 -22.49 -1.78 40.13
CA ILE A 401 -23.80 -2.32 40.52
C ILE A 401 -23.67 -3.52 41.44
N ILE A 402 -22.77 -4.47 41.13
CA ILE A 402 -22.52 -5.65 41.96
C ILE A 402 -22.01 -5.24 43.35
N ALA A 403 -21.10 -4.26 43.42
CA ALA A 403 -20.59 -3.75 44.69
C ALA A 403 -21.70 -3.10 45.54
N ILE A 404 -22.54 -2.25 44.93
CA ILE A 404 -23.69 -1.62 45.61
C ILE A 404 -24.69 -2.68 46.10
N PHE A 405 -24.96 -3.70 45.30
CA PHE A 405 -25.86 -4.79 45.67
C PHE A 405 -25.27 -5.62 46.82
N GLY A 406 -23.97 -5.95 46.76
CA GLY A 406 -23.24 -6.64 47.83
C GLY A 406 -23.31 -5.89 49.15
N MET A 407 -22.98 -4.60 49.14
CA MET A 407 -23.09 -3.73 50.32
C MET A 407 -24.53 -3.65 50.85
N SER A 408 -25.52 -3.59 49.96
CA SER A 408 -26.94 -3.56 50.35
C SER A 408 -27.40 -4.86 51.02
N VAL A 409 -26.93 -6.01 50.52
CA VAL A 409 -27.21 -7.33 51.13
C VAL A 409 -26.54 -7.44 52.50
N GLU A 410 -25.29 -7.01 52.62
CA GLU A 410 -24.56 -7.02 53.88
C GLU A 410 -25.19 -6.08 54.91
N ALA A 411 -25.57 -4.86 54.51
CA ALA A 411 -26.31 -3.93 55.36
C ALA A 411 -27.65 -4.51 55.82
N ARG A 412 -28.39 -5.21 54.95
CA ARG A 412 -29.63 -5.91 55.32
C ARG A 412 -29.37 -7.05 56.30
N ASN A 413 -28.31 -7.83 56.12
CA ASN A 413 -27.94 -8.90 57.03
C ASN A 413 -27.53 -8.35 58.41
N TYR A 414 -26.74 -7.28 58.44
CA TYR A 414 -26.36 -6.58 59.66
C TYR A 414 -27.59 -6.05 60.40
N ALA A 415 -28.50 -5.38 59.69
CA ALA A 415 -29.76 -4.90 60.25
C ALA A 415 -30.63 -6.03 60.83
N ARG A 416 -30.70 -7.21 60.17
CA ARG A 416 -31.41 -8.38 60.72
C ARG A 416 -30.76 -8.92 62.00
N VAL A 417 -29.43 -8.95 62.08
CA VAL A 417 -28.70 -9.40 63.27
C VAL A 417 -28.92 -8.44 64.43
N VAL A 418 -28.81 -7.13 64.18
CA VAL A 418 -29.08 -6.08 65.17
C VAL A 418 -30.54 -6.14 65.63
N TYR A 419 -31.49 -6.30 64.70
CA TYR A 419 -32.91 -6.44 65.03
C TYR A 419 -33.19 -7.69 65.87
N ARG A 420 -32.56 -8.84 65.56
CA ARG A 420 -32.68 -10.06 66.39
C ARG A 420 -32.11 -9.84 67.79
N ARG A 421 -30.94 -9.21 67.93
CA ARG A 421 -30.34 -8.91 69.25
C ARG A 421 -31.20 -7.93 70.04
N GLY A 422 -31.70 -6.87 69.39
CA GLY A 422 -32.61 -5.90 69.99
C GLY A 422 -33.92 -6.55 70.44
N ARG A 423 -34.51 -7.44 69.63
CA ARG A 423 -35.72 -8.18 69.99
C ARG A 423 -35.51 -9.12 71.19
N LEU A 424 -34.38 -9.83 71.25
CA LEU A 424 -34.07 -10.69 72.39
C LEU A 424 -33.88 -9.87 73.69
N ALA A 425 -33.19 -8.73 73.61
CA ALA A 425 -33.07 -7.81 74.75
C ALA A 425 -34.43 -7.24 75.18
N PHE A 426 -35.31 -6.90 74.23
CA PHE A 426 -36.66 -6.42 74.51
C PHE A 426 -37.57 -7.51 75.11
N GLU A 427 -37.47 -8.76 74.65
CA GLU A 427 -38.19 -9.90 75.22
C GLU A 427 -37.69 -10.23 76.64
N GLU A 428 -36.40 -10.02 76.93
CA GLU A 428 -35.80 -10.19 78.26
C GLU A 428 -36.25 -9.10 79.25
N LEU A 429 -36.37 -7.84 78.77
CA LEU A 429 -36.99 -6.74 79.53
C LEU A 429 -38.48 -7.00 79.77
N ARG A 430 -39.21 -7.46 78.75
CA ARG A 430 -40.65 -7.77 78.85
C ARG A 430 -40.96 -8.96 79.76
N LYS A 431 -40.01 -9.89 79.95
CA LYS A 431 -40.13 -11.00 80.91
C LYS A 431 -39.94 -10.57 82.37
N LYS A 432 -39.41 -9.37 82.61
CA LYS A 432 -39.13 -8.83 83.95
C LYS A 432 -40.24 -7.95 84.52
N GLU A 433 -41.35 -7.73 83.81
CA GLU A 433 -42.44 -6.90 84.33
C GLU A 433 -43.76 -7.67 84.50
N SER A 434 -44.06 -7.96 85.78
CA SER A 434 -45.40 -7.86 86.36
C SER A 434 -45.24 -7.31 87.79
N PRO A 435 -46.27 -6.71 88.40
CA PRO A 435 -46.50 -5.27 88.34
C PRO A 435 -46.41 -4.67 89.74
N ALA A 436 -45.49 -3.74 89.97
CA ALA A 436 -45.61 -2.77 91.06
C ALA A 436 -44.61 -1.64 90.84
N GLU A 437 -45.13 -0.43 91.02
CA GLU A 437 -44.40 0.80 91.35
C GLU A 437 -43.53 1.38 90.24
N VAL A 438 -44.27 2.03 89.34
CA VAL A 438 -44.02 3.42 88.92
C VAL A 438 -43.44 4.23 90.07
N GLU A 439 -42.20 4.66 89.93
CA GLU A 439 -41.74 5.90 90.55
C GLU A 439 -41.10 6.76 89.45
N MET A 440 -41.83 7.83 89.09
CA MET A 440 -41.38 8.84 88.17
C MET A 440 -40.20 9.58 88.79
N VAL A 441 -39.02 9.48 88.15
CA VAL A 441 -37.94 10.45 88.36
C VAL A 441 -37.84 11.29 87.09
N GLU A 442 -38.55 12.40 87.16
CA GLU A 442 -38.43 13.54 86.28
C GLU A 442 -37.09 14.23 86.55
N GLN A 443 -36.08 13.97 85.71
CA GLN A 443 -34.85 14.78 85.65
C GLN A 443 -34.68 15.37 84.25
N LEU A 444 -35.23 16.57 84.15
CA LEU A 444 -34.99 17.62 83.15
C LEU A 444 -33.53 18.10 83.20
N VAL A 445 -32.70 17.81 82.19
CA VAL A 445 -31.45 18.55 81.84
C VAL A 445 -31.19 18.33 80.33
N PRO A 446 -30.73 19.32 79.53
CA PRO A 446 -31.54 19.90 78.47
C PRO A 446 -31.07 19.55 77.06
N ARG A 447 -31.93 19.92 76.12
CA ARG A 447 -31.74 19.95 74.67
C ARG A 447 -30.57 20.89 74.32
N GLY A 448 -29.42 20.33 74.00
CA GLY A 448 -28.35 21.02 73.28
C GLY A 448 -28.61 20.94 71.78
N GLU A 449 -29.32 21.92 71.25
CA GLU A 449 -29.22 22.29 69.83
C GLU A 449 -27.82 22.89 69.63
N ASP A 450 -26.82 22.11 69.19
CA ASP A 450 -25.55 22.68 68.64
C ASP A 450 -24.55 21.66 68.04
N GLU A 451 -25.01 20.55 67.47
CA GLU A 451 -24.12 19.58 66.79
C GLU A 451 -24.52 19.26 65.34
N ARG A 452 -25.50 20.00 64.79
CA ARG A 452 -25.92 19.86 63.38
C ARG A 452 -25.30 20.92 62.44
N GLU A 453 -24.64 21.94 62.99
CA GLU A 453 -23.97 23.00 62.19
C GLU A 453 -22.45 22.79 62.01
N ARG A 454 -21.79 21.91 62.79
CA ARG A 454 -20.35 21.63 62.59
C ARG A 454 -20.02 20.56 61.54
N ILE A 455 -20.99 19.75 61.12
CA ILE A 455 -20.77 18.71 60.09
C ILE A 455 -21.08 19.24 58.68
N LEU A 456 -21.79 20.38 58.56
CA LEU A 456 -22.11 21.02 57.26
C LEU A 456 -21.10 22.09 56.81
N GLN A 457 -20.12 22.46 57.63
CA GLN A 457 -19.04 23.41 57.25
C GLN A 457 -17.68 22.78 56.96
N ALA A 458 -17.51 21.46 57.16
CA ALA A 458 -16.28 20.74 56.79
C ALA A 458 -16.35 20.06 55.40
N ALA A 459 -17.46 20.22 54.66
CA ALA A 459 -17.66 19.64 53.33
C ALA A 459 -17.84 20.69 52.22
N SER A 460 -17.52 21.97 52.50
CA SER A 460 -17.74 23.10 51.58
C SER A 460 -16.50 23.96 51.32
N SER A 461 -15.29 23.54 51.73
CA SER A 461 -14.06 24.34 51.56
C SER A 461 -12.92 23.65 50.80
N GLU A 462 -13.18 22.58 50.05
CA GLU A 462 -12.22 21.97 49.13
C GLU A 462 -12.85 21.79 47.74
N CYS A 463 -13.22 22.89 47.10
CA CYS A 463 -13.53 22.96 45.67
C CYS A 463 -13.41 24.42 45.20
N GLU A 464 -12.21 25.01 45.23
CA GLU A 464 -11.91 26.24 44.47
C GLU A 464 -10.40 26.53 44.45
N SER A 465 -9.69 25.89 43.50
CA SER A 465 -8.39 26.26 42.89
C SER A 465 -7.90 24.99 42.17
N ASP A 466 -7.83 24.86 40.85
CA ASP A 466 -7.20 25.77 39.91
C ASP A 466 -7.86 25.67 38.53
N LEU A 467 -8.35 26.81 38.03
CA LEU A 467 -8.43 27.07 36.60
C LEU A 467 -7.02 27.38 36.10
N GLY A 468 -6.44 26.47 35.33
CA GLY A 468 -5.14 26.67 34.69
C GLY A 468 -4.95 25.69 33.53
N ASN A 469 -5.63 25.95 32.41
CA ASN A 469 -5.35 25.33 31.12
C ASN A 469 -4.68 26.39 30.24
N PRO A 470 -3.99 26.05 29.15
CA PRO A 470 -2.93 25.05 28.93
C PRO A 470 -1.66 25.78 28.43
N ILE A 471 -0.56 25.10 28.11
CA ILE A 471 0.48 25.43 27.07
C ILE A 471 1.83 24.77 27.42
N SER A 472 2.45 24.18 26.40
CA SER A 472 3.88 23.93 26.24
C SER A 472 4.50 22.74 27.00
N PHE A 473 4.49 21.58 26.34
CA PHE A 473 5.62 20.64 26.38
C PHE A 473 6.03 20.26 24.96
N ALA A 474 6.78 21.16 24.33
CA ALA A 474 7.64 20.88 23.19
C ALA A 474 8.85 21.79 23.34
N ASN A 475 9.98 21.23 23.75
CA ASN A 475 11.35 21.69 23.47
C ASN A 475 12.34 21.02 24.43
N LYS A 476 12.95 19.93 23.96
CA LYS A 476 14.31 19.52 24.31
C LYS A 476 14.78 18.56 23.23
N VAL A 477 15.48 19.11 22.23
CA VAL A 477 16.66 18.57 21.50
C VAL A 477 16.82 19.43 20.25
N SER A 478 17.63 20.49 20.35
CA SER A 478 18.29 21.15 19.21
C SER A 478 19.13 22.33 19.71
N ALA A 479 20.34 22.03 20.21
CA ALA A 479 21.40 23.01 20.42
C ALA A 479 22.78 22.33 20.46
N SER A 480 23.28 21.92 19.29
CA SER A 480 24.69 21.87 18.88
C SER A 480 24.69 21.23 17.49
N GLN A 481 25.22 21.76 16.40
CA GLN A 481 26.40 22.59 16.22
C GLN A 481 26.20 23.49 14.98
N SER A 482 26.70 24.72 15.07
CA SER A 482 27.04 25.56 13.93
C SER A 482 28.52 25.90 14.09
N GLU A 483 29.37 25.34 13.24
CA GLU A 483 30.56 25.95 12.66
C GLU A 483 30.84 25.28 11.32
#